data_AF-A0A519XWT4-F1
#
_entry.id   AF-A0A519XWT4-F1
#
_cell.length_a   1.000
_cell.length_b   1.000
_cell.length_c   1.000
_cell.angle_alpha   90.00
_cell.angle_beta   90.00
_cell.angle_gamma   90.00
#
_symmetry.space_group_name_H-M   'P 1'
#
loop_
_entity.id
_entity.type
_entity.pdbx_description
1 polymer ?
#
loop_
_entity_poly.entity_id
_entity_poly.type
_entity_poly.pdbx_seq_one_letter_code
_entity_poly.pdbx_strand_id
1 'polypeptide(L)'
;MAWYQQQLAIAQNRLFGDTARFKTLYLDTTGQRRHRPVDAADHAFWREFIQRAGVAPRNVPAAIDSLNTLQNLVGPTDFQTCTFRVKLANPTQAGSGNGENNSTIGRLYLLNLVLNPGRHVALLAYDYHCGGSCGFSGALLLREQQGNWSIERNETLSIY
;
A
#
# COMPACT_ATOMS: atom_id res chain seq x y z
N MET A 1 -16.67 8.94 36.86
CA MET A 1 -16.55 9.06 35.39
C MET A 1 -15.31 8.35 34.81
N ALA A 2 -14.12 8.46 35.42
CA ALA A 2 -12.89 7.83 34.90
C ALA A 2 -12.96 6.29 34.72
N TRP A 3 -13.62 5.58 35.65
CA TRP A 3 -13.80 4.13 35.56
C TRP A 3 -14.56 3.69 34.30
N TYR A 4 -15.62 4.41 33.92
CA TYR A 4 -16.41 4.08 32.73
C TYR A 4 -15.60 4.27 31.43
N GLN A 5 -14.82 5.36 31.33
CA GLN A 5 -13.93 5.57 30.19
C GLN A 5 -12.83 4.52 30.10
N GLN A 6 -12.28 4.08 31.24
CA GLN A 6 -11.31 2.99 31.27
C GLN A 6 -11.92 1.65 30.83
N GLN A 7 -13.16 1.35 31.23
CA GLN A 7 -13.87 0.14 30.78
C GLN A 7 -14.18 0.18 29.27
N LEU A 8 -14.55 1.35 28.73
CA LEU A 8 -14.71 1.54 27.28
C LEU A 8 -13.39 1.33 26.53
N ALA A 9 -12.28 1.86 27.03
CA ALA A 9 -10.95 1.65 26.45
C ALA A 9 -10.54 0.17 26.50
N ILE A 10 -10.81 -0.54 27.60
CA ILE A 10 -10.57 -1.99 27.73
C ILE A 10 -11.45 -2.76 26.73
N ALA A 11 -12.73 -2.41 26.59
CA ALA A 11 -13.65 -3.06 25.64
C ALA A 11 -13.24 -2.83 24.18
N GLN A 12 -12.85 -1.59 23.83
CA GLN A 12 -12.28 -1.26 22.52
C GLN A 12 -11.00 -2.06 22.28
N ASN A 13 -10.07 -2.10 23.24
CA ASN A 13 -8.85 -2.89 23.12
C ASN A 13 -9.12 -4.40 22.99
N ARG A 14 -10.17 -4.94 23.62
CA ARG A 14 -10.60 -6.33 23.44
C ARG A 14 -11.17 -6.59 22.05
N LEU A 15 -12.01 -5.68 21.53
CA LEU A 15 -12.52 -5.75 20.15
C LEU A 15 -11.37 -5.72 19.14
N PHE A 16 -10.46 -4.75 19.26
CA PHE A 16 -9.28 -4.64 18.42
C PHE A 16 -8.13 -5.60 18.79
N GLY A 17 -8.33 -6.45 19.81
CA GLY A 17 -7.41 -7.52 20.20
C GLY A 17 -7.81 -8.87 19.59
N ASP A 18 -9.11 -9.12 19.40
CA ASP A 18 -9.65 -10.37 18.84
C ASP A 18 -9.22 -10.55 17.37
N THR A 19 -8.24 -11.42 17.12
CA THR A 19 -7.70 -11.69 15.78
C THR A 19 -8.63 -12.55 14.92
N ALA A 20 -9.69 -13.13 15.48
CA ALA A 20 -10.68 -13.90 14.71
C ALA A 20 -11.68 -12.99 13.98
N ARG A 21 -11.88 -11.75 14.45
CA ARG A 21 -12.87 -10.81 13.90
C ARG A 21 -12.32 -9.82 12.89
N PHE A 22 -11.02 -9.54 12.94
CA PHE A 22 -10.39 -8.56 12.06
C PHE A 22 -9.50 -9.24 11.05
N LYS A 23 -9.66 -8.85 9.80
CA LYS A 23 -8.78 -9.31 8.75
C LYS A 23 -7.42 -8.58 8.85
N THR A 24 -6.33 -9.24 8.48
CA THR A 24 -4.96 -8.67 8.57
C THR A 24 -4.39 -8.45 7.17
N LEU A 25 -3.91 -7.24 6.90
CA LEU A 25 -3.09 -6.88 5.75
C LEU A 25 -1.64 -6.77 6.21
N TYR A 26 -0.73 -7.43 5.52
CA TYR A 26 0.69 -7.36 5.83
C TYR A 26 1.39 -6.34 4.93
N LEU A 27 2.03 -5.33 5.52
CA LEU A 27 2.89 -4.39 4.83
C LEU A 27 4.29 -5.00 4.71
N ASP A 28 4.73 -5.26 3.49
CA ASP A 28 6.07 -5.76 3.21
C ASP A 28 6.97 -4.63 2.72
N THR A 29 7.93 -4.26 3.57
CA THR A 29 8.95 -3.23 3.31
C THR A 29 10.33 -3.83 3.04
N THR A 30 10.42 -5.16 2.92
CA THR A 30 11.69 -5.90 2.78
C THR A 30 11.99 -6.35 1.36
N GLY A 31 10.97 -6.40 0.48
CA GLY A 31 11.15 -6.69 -0.95
C GLY A 31 11.52 -8.14 -1.24
N GLN A 32 11.19 -9.08 -0.34
CA GLN A 32 11.54 -10.50 -0.52
C GLN A 32 10.76 -11.19 -1.65
N ARG A 33 9.68 -10.59 -2.16
CA ARG A 33 9.02 -11.00 -3.42
C ARG A 33 9.32 -10.03 -4.55
N ARG A 34 9.36 -10.57 -5.78
CA ARG A 34 9.62 -9.81 -7.00
C ARG A 34 8.46 -8.84 -7.27
N HIS A 35 8.67 -7.56 -7.01
CA HIS A 35 7.89 -6.46 -7.60
C HIS A 35 7.99 -6.54 -9.13
N ARG A 36 6.89 -6.27 -9.84
CA ARG A 36 6.91 -6.15 -11.31
C ARG A 36 7.29 -4.72 -11.69
N PRO A 37 8.48 -4.49 -12.30
CA PRO A 37 8.93 -3.15 -12.60
C PRO A 37 7.96 -2.36 -13.49
N VAL A 38 7.82 -1.08 -13.19
CA VAL A 38 7.02 -0.07 -13.90
C VAL A 38 7.44 0.08 -15.37
N ASP A 39 8.70 -0.15 -15.69
CA ASP A 39 9.24 -0.09 -17.06
C ASP A 39 9.05 -1.40 -17.84
N ALA A 40 8.88 -2.53 -17.15
CA ALA A 40 8.57 -3.84 -17.75
C ALA A 40 7.06 -4.08 -17.93
N ALA A 41 6.22 -3.23 -17.34
CA ALA A 41 4.77 -3.28 -17.43
C ALA A 41 4.25 -2.20 -18.39
N ASP A 42 3.36 -2.60 -19.31
CA ASP A 42 2.51 -1.77 -20.16
C ASP A 42 2.86 -0.27 -20.22
N HIS A 43 3.82 0.10 -21.07
CA HIS A 43 4.36 1.46 -21.14
C HIS A 43 3.30 2.54 -21.37
N ALA A 44 2.15 2.21 -21.96
CA ALA A 44 1.06 3.16 -22.17
C ALA A 44 0.40 3.53 -20.85
N PHE A 45 0.15 2.53 -20.00
CA PHE A 45 -0.47 2.68 -18.69
C PHE A 45 0.29 3.67 -17.80
N TRP A 46 1.58 3.39 -17.56
CA TRP A 46 2.39 4.21 -16.67
C TRP A 46 2.69 5.60 -17.24
N ARG A 47 2.83 5.71 -18.56
CA ARG A 47 3.05 7.00 -19.22
C ARG A 47 1.87 7.94 -19.03
N GLU A 48 0.64 7.44 -19.14
CA GLU A 48 -0.56 8.24 -18.88
C GLU A 48 -0.56 8.78 -17.45
N PHE A 49 -0.29 7.93 -16.46
CA PHE A 49 -0.28 8.35 -15.05
C PHE A 49 0.82 9.34 -14.73
N ILE A 50 2.04 9.13 -15.25
CA ILE A 50 3.16 10.05 -15.07
C ILE A 50 2.85 11.42 -15.71
N GLN A 51 2.20 11.43 -16.88
CA GLN A 51 1.76 12.66 -17.54
C GLN A 51 0.65 13.37 -16.75
N ARG A 52 -0.37 12.64 -16.26
CA ARG A 52 -1.45 13.18 -15.43
C ARG A 52 -0.95 13.71 -14.09
N ALA A 53 0.08 13.09 -13.54
CA ALA A 53 0.79 13.59 -12.38
C ALA A 53 1.57 14.89 -12.67
N GLY A 54 1.65 15.36 -13.91
CA GLY A 54 2.35 16.60 -14.25
C GLY A 54 3.86 16.49 -14.10
N VAL A 55 4.42 15.29 -14.21
CA VAL A 55 5.88 15.07 -14.21
C VAL A 55 6.44 15.61 -15.53
N ALA A 56 7.42 16.52 -15.43
CA ALA A 56 8.08 17.06 -16.60
C ALA A 56 8.79 15.95 -17.41
N PRO A 57 8.79 15.98 -18.76
CA PRO A 57 9.37 14.91 -19.59
C PRO A 57 10.81 14.51 -19.21
N ARG A 58 11.66 15.50 -18.88
CA ARG A 58 13.04 15.28 -18.45
C ARG A 58 13.19 14.53 -17.11
N ASN A 59 12.14 14.51 -16.29
CA ASN A 59 12.10 13.85 -14.98
C ASN A 59 11.41 12.49 -15.02
N VAL A 60 10.90 12.06 -16.18
CA VAL A 60 10.20 10.76 -16.33
C VAL A 60 11.07 9.58 -15.91
N PRO A 61 12.36 9.47 -16.29
CA PRO A 61 13.21 8.36 -15.84
C PRO A 61 13.35 8.31 -14.32
N ALA A 62 13.64 9.45 -13.67
CA ALA A 62 13.74 9.52 -12.21
C ALA A 62 12.41 9.20 -11.51
N ALA A 63 11.28 9.57 -12.12
CA ALA A 63 9.96 9.19 -11.61
C ALA A 63 9.76 7.66 -11.68
N ILE A 64 10.14 7.02 -12.78
CA ILE A 64 10.08 5.55 -12.92
C ILE A 64 10.98 4.87 -11.89
N ASP A 65 12.21 5.35 -11.71
CA ASP A 65 13.15 4.80 -10.71
C ASP A 65 12.57 4.90 -9.29
N SER A 66 11.94 6.04 -8.98
CA SER A 66 11.23 6.23 -7.72
C SER A 66 10.09 5.24 -7.58
N LEU A 67 9.22 5.10 -8.58
CA LEU A 67 8.10 4.15 -8.55
C LEU A 67 8.54 2.69 -8.50
N ASN A 68 9.78 2.35 -8.86
CA ASN A 68 10.35 1.01 -8.71
C ASN A 68 11.04 0.78 -7.36
N THR A 69 11.14 1.81 -6.52
CA THR A 69 11.80 1.74 -5.22
C THR A 69 10.78 1.41 -4.13
N LEU A 70 11.04 0.39 -3.32
CA LEU A 70 10.18 0.02 -2.20
C LEU A 70 10.24 1.10 -1.09
N GLN A 71 9.09 1.45 -0.56
CA GLN A 71 8.96 2.37 0.56
C GLN A 71 9.16 1.63 1.89
N ASN A 72 10.15 2.05 2.67
CA ASN A 72 10.52 1.40 3.95
C ASN A 72 10.38 2.32 5.17
N LEU A 73 9.99 3.58 4.99
CA LEU A 73 9.85 4.56 6.07
C LEU A 73 8.48 4.53 6.75
N VAL A 74 7.44 4.06 6.04
CA VAL A 74 6.10 3.87 6.63
C VAL A 74 5.99 2.50 7.28
N GLY A 75 5.41 2.50 8.48
CA GLY A 75 5.09 1.32 9.25
C GLY A 75 3.58 1.18 9.49
N PRO A 76 3.13 0.07 10.11
CA PRO A 76 1.72 -0.18 10.36
C PRO A 76 1.00 0.89 11.18
N THR A 77 1.74 1.59 12.06
CA THR A 77 1.21 2.66 12.91
C THR A 77 0.80 3.89 12.13
N ASP A 78 1.26 4.04 10.89
CA ASP A 78 0.92 5.16 10.01
C ASP A 78 -0.42 4.95 9.29
N PHE A 79 -1.05 3.79 9.45
CA PHE A 79 -2.32 3.45 8.82
C PHE A 79 -3.48 3.49 9.81
N GLN A 80 -4.49 4.28 9.50
CA GLN A 80 -5.77 4.27 10.20
C GLN A 80 -6.78 3.46 9.38
N THR A 81 -7.18 2.30 9.89
CA THR A 81 -8.08 1.39 9.20
C THR A 81 -9.21 0.97 10.13
N CYS A 82 -10.46 1.03 9.66
CA CYS A 82 -11.62 0.76 10.50
C CYS A 82 -12.00 -0.73 10.56
N THR A 83 -11.62 -1.50 9.53
CA THR A 83 -12.17 -2.86 9.28
C THR A 83 -11.11 -3.95 9.18
N PHE A 84 -9.83 -3.59 9.19
CA PHE A 84 -8.71 -4.53 9.16
C PHE A 84 -7.55 -3.99 9.99
N ARG A 85 -6.48 -4.77 10.12
CA ARG A 85 -5.24 -4.34 10.76
C ARG A 85 -4.12 -4.38 9.76
N VAL A 86 -3.20 -3.42 9.85
CA VAL A 86 -1.93 -3.49 9.14
C VAL A 86 -0.89 -4.07 10.11
N LYS A 87 -0.04 -4.98 9.63
CA LYS A 87 1.11 -5.53 10.37
C LYS A 87 2.32 -5.58 9.45
N LEU A 88 3.53 -5.48 10.00
CA LEU A 88 4.73 -5.73 9.19
C LEU A 88 4.76 -7.20 8.77
N ALA A 89 5.08 -7.44 7.49
CA ALA A 89 5.35 -8.78 6.99
C ALA A 89 6.61 -9.33 7.66
N ASN A 90 6.52 -10.53 8.24
CA ASN A 90 7.71 -11.21 8.73
C ASN A 90 8.40 -11.88 7.53
N PRO A 91 9.70 -11.60 7.27
CA PRO A 91 10.43 -12.23 6.16
C PRO A 91 10.46 -13.76 6.26
N THR A 92 10.39 -14.33 7.46
CA THR A 92 10.31 -15.78 7.68
C THR A 92 8.92 -16.40 7.46
N GLN A 93 7.87 -15.59 7.42
CA GLN A 93 6.51 -16.03 7.06
C GLN A 93 6.26 -15.92 5.54
N ALA A 94 7.25 -15.45 4.78
CA ALA A 94 7.11 -15.10 3.37
C ALA A 94 6.72 -16.29 2.45
N GLY A 95 6.90 -17.53 2.91
CA GLY A 95 6.89 -18.73 2.06
C GLY A 95 5.71 -19.69 2.18
N SER A 96 4.81 -19.59 3.16
CA SER A 96 3.76 -20.62 3.31
C SER A 96 2.37 -20.04 3.06
N GLY A 97 1.89 -20.19 1.82
CA GLY A 97 0.47 -20.02 1.47
C GLY A 97 -0.49 -20.97 2.19
N ASN A 98 -0.01 -21.73 3.18
CA ASN A 98 -0.76 -22.75 3.92
C ASN A 98 -0.79 -22.50 5.45
N GLY A 99 -0.18 -21.42 5.96
CA GLY A 99 -0.05 -21.16 7.40
C GLY A 99 -0.63 -19.83 7.89
N GLU A 100 -1.04 -18.95 6.98
CA GLU A 100 -1.73 -17.72 7.35
C GLU A 100 -3.20 -18.04 7.63
N ASN A 101 -3.62 -17.95 8.90
CA ASN A 101 -4.99 -18.15 9.36
C ASN A 101 -6.03 -17.56 8.39
N ASN A 102 -7.26 -18.10 8.38
CA ASN A 102 -8.45 -17.63 7.63
C ASN A 102 -8.77 -16.12 7.78
N SER A 103 -8.02 -15.38 8.59
CA SER A 103 -8.11 -13.95 8.82
C SER A 103 -7.14 -13.10 7.99
N THR A 104 -6.29 -13.63 7.10
CA THR A 104 -5.39 -12.77 6.28
C THR A 104 -6.06 -12.30 4.99
N ILE A 105 -5.86 -11.02 4.63
CA ILE A 105 -6.32 -10.41 3.37
C ILE A 105 -5.26 -10.63 2.30
N GLY A 106 -4.02 -10.30 2.62
CA GLY A 106 -2.89 -10.41 1.71
C GLY A 106 -1.69 -9.60 2.19
N ARG A 107 -0.79 -9.33 1.25
CA ARG A 107 0.41 -8.51 1.42
C ARG A 107 0.36 -7.31 0.50
N LEU A 108 0.70 -6.15 1.03
CA LEU A 108 0.82 -4.89 0.32
C LEU A 108 2.30 -4.48 0.28
N TYR A 109 2.76 -4.12 -0.91
CA TYR A 109 4.06 -3.54 -1.17
C TYR A 109 3.82 -2.12 -1.65
N LEU A 110 4.24 -1.14 -0.86
CA LEU A 110 4.15 0.26 -1.26
C LEU A 110 5.47 0.67 -1.89
N LEU A 111 5.39 1.28 -3.06
CA LEU A 111 6.55 1.84 -3.73
C LEU A 111 6.64 3.32 -3.38
N ASN A 112 7.77 3.95 -3.70
CA ASN A 112 7.94 5.37 -3.44
C ASN A 112 6.95 6.19 -4.26
N LEU A 113 6.66 7.37 -3.73
CA LEU A 113 5.67 8.29 -4.27
C LEU A 113 6.37 9.37 -5.09
N VAL A 114 5.82 9.66 -6.27
CA VAL A 114 6.32 10.73 -7.16
C VAL A 114 5.41 11.94 -7.01
N LEU A 115 5.98 13.06 -6.57
CA LEU A 115 5.28 14.34 -6.49
C LEU A 115 5.46 15.15 -7.76
N ASN A 116 4.41 15.88 -8.13
CA ASN A 116 4.53 16.94 -9.12
C ASN A 116 5.31 18.15 -8.58
N PRO A 117 5.83 19.04 -9.44
CA PRO A 117 6.63 20.20 -8.99
C PRO A 117 5.91 21.08 -7.96
N GLY A 118 4.58 21.23 -8.09
CA GLY A 118 3.75 21.99 -7.18
C GLY A 118 3.30 21.23 -5.93
N ARG A 119 3.76 19.98 -5.73
CA ARG A 119 3.49 19.10 -4.58
C ARG A 119 2.01 18.92 -4.20
N HIS A 120 1.11 19.05 -5.16
CA HIS A 120 -0.34 18.91 -4.96
C HIS A 120 -0.94 17.73 -5.74
N VAL A 121 -0.14 17.08 -6.58
CA VAL A 121 -0.48 15.80 -7.22
C VAL A 121 0.64 14.82 -6.93
N ALA A 122 0.27 13.59 -6.61
CA ALA A 122 1.19 12.50 -6.35
C ALA A 122 0.78 11.25 -7.13
N LEU A 123 1.78 10.48 -7.54
CA LEU A 123 1.62 9.16 -8.12
C LEU A 123 2.21 8.13 -7.16
N LEU A 124 1.40 7.16 -6.74
CA LEU A 124 1.80 6.06 -5.88
C LEU A 124 1.62 4.75 -6.64
N ALA A 125 2.70 3.98 -6.79
CA ALA A 125 2.65 2.62 -7.28
C ALA A 125 2.62 1.63 -6.10
N TYR A 126 1.93 0.50 -6.28
CA TYR A 126 1.82 -0.52 -5.25
C TYR A 126 1.60 -1.90 -5.86
N ASP A 127 2.01 -2.94 -5.14
CA ASP A 127 1.64 -4.32 -5.44
C ASP A 127 0.83 -4.91 -4.30
N TYR A 128 -0.15 -5.73 -4.65
CA TYR A 128 -0.94 -6.49 -3.70
C TYR A 128 -0.93 -7.97 -4.07
N HIS A 129 -0.70 -8.82 -3.08
CA HIS A 129 -0.72 -10.28 -3.23
C HIS A 129 -1.67 -10.90 -2.21
N CYS A 130 -2.67 -11.64 -2.68
CA CYS A 130 -3.59 -12.41 -1.83
C CYS A 130 -3.17 -13.89 -1.65
N GLY A 131 -2.02 -14.30 -2.21
CA GLY A 131 -1.55 -15.68 -2.15
C GLY A 131 -0.31 -15.93 -3.02
N GLY A 132 -0.05 -17.20 -3.36
CA GLY A 132 1.04 -17.59 -4.25
C GLY A 132 0.75 -17.35 -5.73
N SER A 133 -0.52 -17.33 -6.12
CA SER A 133 -0.99 -17.28 -7.51
C SER A 133 -2.03 -16.18 -7.76
N CYS A 134 -2.22 -15.24 -6.83
CA CYS A 134 -3.16 -14.14 -7.00
C CYS A 134 -2.56 -12.83 -6.47
N GLY A 135 -2.80 -11.77 -7.23
CA GLY A 135 -2.30 -10.44 -6.94
C GLY A 135 -2.47 -9.50 -8.14
N PHE A 136 -2.20 -8.22 -7.91
CA PHE A 136 -2.21 -7.18 -8.93
C PHE A 136 -1.18 -6.10 -8.56
N SER A 137 -0.66 -5.43 -9.58
CA SER A 137 0.04 -4.16 -9.46
C SER A 137 -0.93 -3.03 -9.72
N GLY A 138 -0.72 -1.85 -9.15
CA GLY A 138 -1.60 -0.72 -9.38
C GLY A 138 -0.94 0.62 -9.23
N ALA A 139 -1.64 1.64 -9.72
CA ALA A 139 -1.27 3.03 -9.60
C ALA A 139 -2.43 3.82 -8.99
N LEU A 140 -2.10 4.72 -8.07
CA LEU A 140 -3.01 5.71 -7.52
C LEU A 140 -2.52 7.10 -7.92
N LEU A 141 -3.40 7.85 -8.58
CA LEU A 141 -3.23 9.29 -8.73
C LEU A 141 -3.90 9.97 -7.54
N LEU A 142 -3.11 10.71 -6.78
CA LEU A 142 -3.53 11.37 -5.56
C LEU A 142 -3.52 12.87 -5.77
N ARG A 143 -4.50 13.57 -5.19
CA ARG A 143 -4.55 15.04 -5.18
C ARG A 143 -4.65 15.57 -3.77
N GLU A 144 -3.85 16.58 -3.49
CA GLU A 144 -3.89 17.36 -2.27
C GLU A 144 -4.94 18.46 -2.40
N GLN A 145 -5.79 18.57 -1.38
CA GLN A 145 -6.76 19.63 -1.22
C GLN A 145 -6.82 20.01 0.26
N GLN A 146 -6.41 21.24 0.59
CA GLN A 146 -6.54 21.83 1.93
C GLN A 146 -5.90 20.99 3.05
N GLY A 147 -4.70 20.47 2.81
CA GLY A 147 -3.93 19.62 3.71
C GLY A 147 -4.28 18.14 3.63
N ASN A 148 -5.27 17.74 2.82
CA ASN A 148 -5.75 16.36 2.75
C ASN A 148 -5.46 15.74 1.38
N TRP A 149 -4.91 14.54 1.38
CA TRP A 149 -4.71 13.74 0.17
C TRP A 149 -5.92 12.86 -0.10
N SER A 150 -6.35 12.82 -1.35
CA SER A 150 -7.47 11.99 -1.82
C SER A 150 -7.07 11.22 -3.07
N ILE A 151 -7.67 10.05 -3.28
CA ILE A 151 -7.49 9.28 -4.52
C ILE A 151 -8.39 9.91 -5.59
N GLU A 152 -7.76 10.46 -6.63
CA GLU A 152 -8.47 10.99 -7.80
C GLU A 152 -8.75 9.87 -8.81
N ARG A 153 -7.80 8.96 -8.98
CA ARG A 153 -7.93 7.80 -9.88
C ARG A 153 -7.15 6.61 -9.35
N ASN A 154 -7.72 5.42 -9.53
CA ASN A 154 -7.07 4.14 -9.31
C ASN A 154 -7.08 3.32 -10.59
N GLU A 155 -6.02 2.56 -10.82
CA GLU A 155 -6.01 1.55 -11.87
C GLU A 155 -5.16 0.36 -11.42
N THR A 156 -5.51 -0.81 -11.93
CA THR A 156 -4.92 -2.09 -11.54
C THR A 156 -4.56 -2.92 -12.76
N LEU A 157 -3.39 -3.55 -12.72
CA LEU A 157 -2.86 -4.49 -13.69
C LEU A 157 -2.78 -5.87 -13.03
N SER A 158 -3.47 -6.88 -13.59
CA SER A 158 -3.32 -8.26 -13.12
C SER A 158 -1.88 -8.72 -13.35
N ILE A 159 -1.31 -9.40 -12.35
CA ILE A 159 0.04 -10.00 -12.42
C ILE A 159 0.02 -11.53 -12.54
N TYR A 160 -1.17 -12.11 -12.73
CA TYR A 160 -1.44 -13.53 -13.01
C TYR A 160 -2.57 -13.68 -14.03
#